data_AF-A0A7J3S1E4-F1
#
_entry.id   AF-A0A7J3S1E4-F1
#
_cell.length_a   1.000
_cell.length_b   1.000
_cell.length_c   1.000
_cell.angle_alpha   90.00
_cell.angle_beta   90.00
_cell.angle_gamma   90.00
#
_symmetry.space_group_name_H-M   'P 1'
#
loop_
_entity.id
_entity.type
_entity.pdbx_description
1 polymer ?
#
loop_
_entity_poly.entity_id
_entity_poly.type
_entity_poly.pdbx_seq_one_letter_code
_entity_poly.pdbx_strand_id
1 'polypeptide(L)'
;MLDRTYGEARSTMYASSNKEKFHRSGPPRSKQRIRRYNGLCGKLREAPDGRLISSKDVAPTMPRGSRDLYDEVEAYYRHNSAAARQILSTIARLSDEVRKGNAGRPVRIMNFCGTHEWTTTHYGIRSLIPKGVELISGPGCPVCVTPASYVDLCIKLSLEGVRVYTYGDAFKLPTTRRVKGARSLEEAKSLGGDVAVVYSFLDAMKDAKSSSKKGVFLGIGFETTMPSYSEPIDRKVVPKNLFLLSALRLTPPAATFALEKVGKVDGVIAPGHVSVITGASAWAAIADELHIPTVISGFEPIDVLISIAGLLRQMANGEHKVEIEYKRAVSWKGNERAMSTMHRVFETVDSAWRGIGIIPRSGLELREEHSAQDAKKEFGLAEEEADSWRDDLPKRCRCGEVTLGLIKPTECSLFLRACNPERPYGPCMVSSEGTCAVWARYGGGGLADRVAAEVGVNL
;
A
#
# COMPACT_ATOMS: atom_id res chain seq x y z
N MET A 1 -2.68 -27.74 -0.90
CA MET A 1 -3.20 -27.12 0.34
C MET A 1 -2.50 -25.81 0.75
N LEU A 2 -1.41 -25.40 0.09
CA LEU A 2 -0.69 -24.13 0.34
C LEU A 2 -0.95 -23.03 -0.71
N ASP A 3 -1.94 -23.25 -1.59
CA ASP A 3 -2.26 -22.38 -2.74
C ASP A 3 -3.40 -21.39 -2.46
N ARG A 4 -4.05 -21.50 -1.28
CA ARG A 4 -5.18 -20.64 -0.88
C ARG A 4 -4.77 -19.46 -0.01
N THR A 5 -3.70 -19.59 0.77
CA THR A 5 -3.27 -18.57 1.75
C THR A 5 -2.71 -17.29 1.11
N TYR A 6 -2.15 -17.38 -0.10
CA TYR A 6 -1.60 -16.21 -0.82
C TYR A 6 -2.68 -15.35 -1.50
N GLY A 7 -3.84 -15.92 -1.85
CA GLY A 7 -4.97 -15.19 -2.43
C GLY A 7 -5.84 -14.49 -1.37
N GLU A 8 -5.92 -15.06 -0.16
CA GLU A 8 -6.82 -14.60 0.90
C GLU A 8 -6.28 -13.40 1.69
N ALA A 9 -4.96 -13.26 1.85
CA ALA A 9 -4.37 -12.09 2.50
C ALA A 9 -4.52 -10.78 1.68
N ARG A 10 -4.70 -10.90 0.36
CA ARG A 10 -4.90 -9.76 -0.55
C ARG A 10 -6.38 -9.41 -0.76
N SER A 11 -7.28 -10.38 -0.61
CA SER A 11 -8.72 -10.16 -0.75
C SER A 11 -9.33 -9.45 0.47
N THR A 12 -8.77 -9.62 1.67
CA THR A 12 -9.25 -8.96 2.90
C THR A 12 -8.92 -7.47 2.97
N MET A 13 -7.82 -7.00 2.38
CA MET A 13 -7.51 -5.56 2.26
C MET A 13 -8.45 -4.82 1.29
N TYR A 14 -8.84 -5.44 0.17
CA TYR A 14 -9.72 -4.80 -0.81
C TYR A 14 -11.22 -5.00 -0.52
N ALA A 15 -11.60 -6.05 0.20
CA ALA A 15 -13.00 -6.31 0.55
C ALA A 15 -13.50 -5.42 1.70
N SER A 16 -12.61 -4.94 2.58
CA SER A 16 -12.96 -4.06 3.70
C SER A 16 -13.13 -2.59 3.27
N SER A 17 -12.47 -2.14 2.20
CA SER A 17 -12.56 -0.76 1.72
C SER A 17 -13.71 -0.47 0.75
N ASN A 18 -14.43 -1.49 0.27
CA ASN A 18 -15.45 -1.35 -0.80
C ASN A 18 -16.87 -1.80 -0.41
N LYS A 19 -17.14 -2.09 0.87
CA LYS A 19 -18.50 -2.44 1.33
C LYS A 19 -19.39 -1.26 1.70
N GLU A 20 -18.89 -0.03 1.68
CA GLU A 20 -19.68 1.17 1.99
C GLU A 20 -19.85 2.06 0.76
N LYS A 21 -20.74 1.68 -0.16
CA LYS A 21 -21.38 2.61 -1.10
C LYS A 21 -22.56 1.96 -1.81
N PHE A 22 -23.68 1.84 -1.12
CA PHE A 22 -25.01 1.85 -1.74
C PHE A 22 -26.04 2.13 -0.64
N HIS A 23 -26.43 3.40 -0.48
CA HIS A 23 -27.79 3.82 -0.13
C HIS A 23 -27.84 5.34 0.03
N ARG A 24 -28.47 6.03 -0.94
CA ARG A 24 -29.58 6.98 -0.76
C ARG A 24 -29.75 7.84 -2.01
N SER A 25 -30.67 7.42 -2.87
CA SER A 25 -31.42 8.31 -3.75
C SER A 25 -32.78 7.68 -3.96
N GLY A 26 -33.81 8.29 -3.37
CA GLY A 26 -35.20 7.83 -3.49
C GLY A 26 -35.73 7.97 -4.93
N PRO A 27 -36.75 7.19 -5.33
CA PRO A 27 -37.18 7.13 -6.72
C PRO A 27 -38.25 8.20 -7.01
N PRO A 28 -38.29 8.79 -8.22
CA PRO A 28 -39.53 9.32 -8.77
C PRO A 28 -40.35 8.18 -9.39
N ARG A 29 -41.67 8.26 -9.16
CA ARG A 29 -42.69 7.33 -9.67
C ARG A 29 -42.90 7.51 -11.17
N SER A 30 -42.97 6.39 -11.92
CA SER A 30 -43.92 6.28 -13.05
C SER A 30 -44.17 4.83 -13.42
N LYS A 31 -45.46 4.51 -13.53
CA LYS A 31 -46.03 3.21 -13.91
C LYS A 31 -45.76 2.91 -15.39
N GLN A 32 -45.35 1.69 -15.72
CA GLN A 32 -45.80 1.03 -16.96
C GLN A 32 -45.63 -0.50 -16.87
N ARG A 33 -46.75 -1.20 -17.16
CA ARG A 33 -46.86 -2.66 -17.33
C ARG A 33 -46.03 -3.10 -18.54
N ILE A 34 -45.56 -4.36 -18.56
CA ILE A 34 -45.86 -5.34 -19.63
C ILE A 34 -45.35 -6.76 -19.26
N ARG A 35 -46.32 -7.68 -19.31
CA ARG A 35 -46.41 -9.13 -19.62
C ARG A 35 -45.24 -10.11 -19.39
N ARG A 36 -45.65 -11.22 -18.76
CA ARG A 36 -45.04 -12.56 -18.68
C ARG A 36 -44.78 -13.17 -20.07
N TYR A 37 -43.65 -13.85 -20.19
CA TYR A 37 -43.50 -15.06 -21.01
C TYR A 37 -42.64 -16.07 -20.22
N ASN A 38 -43.24 -17.20 -19.87
CA ASN A 38 -42.58 -18.37 -19.32
C ASN A 38 -42.19 -19.30 -20.47
N GLY A 39 -41.01 -19.92 -20.37
CA GLY A 39 -40.71 -21.17 -21.05
C GLY A 39 -39.41 -21.17 -21.83
N LEU A 40 -38.33 -21.66 -21.21
CA LEU A 40 -37.40 -22.65 -21.78
C LEU A 40 -36.40 -23.12 -20.71
N CYS A 41 -36.82 -24.21 -20.05
CA CYS A 41 -36.06 -25.37 -19.58
C CYS A 41 -34.56 -25.21 -19.23
N GLY A 42 -34.25 -25.21 -17.92
CA GLY A 42 -33.01 -25.74 -17.35
C GLY A 42 -33.38 -26.70 -16.23
N LYS A 43 -33.05 -27.98 -16.38
CA LYS A 43 -33.45 -29.09 -15.49
C LYS A 43 -32.98 -28.88 -14.05
N LEU A 44 -33.91 -28.83 -13.10
CA LEU A 44 -33.67 -29.06 -11.67
C LEU A 44 -33.50 -30.56 -11.45
N ARG A 45 -32.48 -30.97 -10.69
CA ARG A 45 -32.38 -32.34 -10.13
C ARG A 45 -32.99 -32.32 -8.73
N GLU A 46 -33.94 -33.21 -8.47
CA GLU A 46 -34.52 -33.43 -7.15
C GLU A 46 -33.53 -34.21 -6.26
N ALA A 47 -33.44 -33.81 -4.98
CA ALA A 47 -32.87 -34.64 -3.92
C ALA A 47 -33.98 -35.52 -3.31
N PRO A 48 -33.66 -36.67 -2.70
CA PRO A 48 -34.64 -37.69 -2.30
C PRO A 48 -35.63 -37.32 -1.18
N ASP A 49 -35.60 -36.09 -0.64
CA ASP A 49 -36.39 -35.67 0.53
C ASP A 49 -37.25 -34.40 0.33
N GLY A 50 -37.41 -33.92 -0.90
CA GLY A 50 -38.50 -33.01 -1.27
C GLY A 50 -38.45 -31.56 -0.73
N ARG A 51 -37.28 -31.01 -0.34
CA ARG A 51 -37.15 -29.58 0.02
C ARG A 51 -36.58 -28.72 -1.10
N LEU A 52 -37.20 -27.55 -1.34
CA LEU A 52 -36.70 -26.50 -2.24
C LEU A 52 -35.58 -25.70 -1.55
N ILE A 53 -34.40 -25.65 -2.17
CA ILE A 53 -33.22 -24.91 -1.68
C ILE A 53 -33.28 -23.47 -2.21
N SER A 54 -33.15 -22.49 -1.32
CA SER A 54 -33.11 -21.05 -1.61
C SER A 54 -31.68 -20.60 -1.96
N SER A 55 -31.53 -19.55 -2.77
CA SER A 55 -30.27 -18.93 -3.22
C SER A 55 -29.34 -18.37 -2.12
N LYS A 56 -29.50 -18.76 -0.85
CA LYS A 56 -28.59 -18.43 0.25
C LYS A 56 -27.48 -19.46 0.46
N ASP A 57 -27.49 -20.58 -0.26
CA ASP A 57 -26.59 -21.72 0.02
C ASP A 57 -25.36 -21.83 -0.89
N VAL A 58 -24.89 -20.74 -1.49
CA VAL A 58 -23.59 -20.72 -2.18
C VAL A 58 -22.75 -19.51 -1.75
N ALA A 59 -22.37 -19.50 -0.48
CA ALA A 59 -21.13 -18.86 -0.05
C ALA A 59 -20.18 -19.99 0.37
N PRO A 60 -18.91 -20.02 -0.10
CA PRO A 60 -17.97 -21.05 0.34
C PRO A 60 -17.77 -20.87 1.85
N THR A 61 -18.26 -21.84 2.62
CA THR A 61 -18.09 -21.90 4.06
C THR A 61 -16.62 -22.13 4.36
N MET A 62 -15.95 -21.10 4.88
CA MET A 62 -14.62 -21.23 5.48
C MET A 62 -14.67 -22.18 6.68
N PRO A 63 -13.62 -22.98 6.95
CA PRO A 63 -13.60 -23.93 8.05
C PRO A 63 -13.82 -23.25 9.41
N ARG A 64 -14.58 -23.91 10.32
CA ARG A 64 -15.00 -23.34 11.62
C ARG A 64 -13.86 -22.99 12.61
N GLY A 65 -12.60 -23.32 12.32
CA GLY A 65 -11.46 -22.99 13.17
C GLY A 65 -10.78 -21.64 12.88
N SER A 66 -11.02 -21.02 11.72
CA SER A 66 -10.36 -19.76 11.34
C SER A 66 -11.10 -18.50 11.79
N ARG A 67 -12.39 -18.63 12.16
CA ARG A 67 -13.15 -17.52 12.75
C ARG A 67 -12.65 -17.19 14.16
N ASP A 68 -12.36 -18.21 14.97
CA ASP A 68 -11.90 -18.03 16.36
C ASP A 68 -10.60 -17.20 16.42
N LEU A 69 -9.59 -17.56 15.62
CA LEU A 69 -8.31 -16.85 15.63
C LEU A 69 -8.41 -15.40 15.11
N TYR A 70 -9.24 -15.16 14.10
CA TYR A 70 -9.44 -13.81 13.57
C TYR A 70 -10.16 -12.93 14.59
N ASP A 71 -11.23 -13.46 15.18
CA ASP A 71 -12.02 -12.77 16.21
C ASP A 71 -11.18 -12.53 17.48
N GLU A 72 -10.30 -13.46 17.86
CA GLU A 72 -9.32 -13.28 18.93
C GLU A 72 -8.31 -12.18 18.63
N VAL A 73 -7.71 -12.15 17.42
CA VAL A 73 -6.77 -11.10 17.03
C VAL A 73 -7.44 -9.73 17.06
N GLU A 74 -8.66 -9.60 16.53
CA GLU A 74 -9.41 -8.34 16.62
C GLU A 74 -9.75 -7.99 18.08
N ALA A 75 -10.17 -8.95 18.90
CA ALA A 75 -10.47 -8.70 20.30
C ALA A 75 -9.25 -8.19 21.08
N TYR A 76 -8.08 -8.80 20.90
CA TYR A 76 -6.87 -8.46 21.63
C TYR A 76 -6.15 -7.22 21.08
N TYR A 77 -5.98 -7.12 19.75
CA TYR A 77 -5.12 -6.11 19.14
C TYR A 77 -5.87 -4.93 18.53
N ARG A 78 -7.19 -5.04 18.31
CA ARG A 78 -8.01 -3.95 17.77
C ARG A 78 -8.96 -3.33 18.79
N HIS A 79 -9.65 -4.16 19.57
CA HIS A 79 -10.75 -3.71 20.41
C HIS A 79 -10.45 -3.67 21.92
N ASN A 80 -9.21 -3.99 22.33
CA ASN A 80 -8.80 -4.00 23.73
C ASN A 80 -8.48 -2.61 24.28
N SER A 81 -9.53 -1.86 24.64
CA SER A 81 -9.40 -0.50 25.20
C SER A 81 -8.67 -0.47 26.54
N ALA A 82 -8.73 -1.55 27.34
CA ALA A 82 -8.02 -1.62 28.62
C ALA A 82 -6.50 -1.68 28.40
N ALA A 83 -6.06 -2.53 27.47
CA ALA A 83 -4.65 -2.58 27.05
C ALA A 83 -4.21 -1.24 26.44
N ALA A 84 -5.02 -0.65 25.55
CA ALA A 84 -4.71 0.65 24.95
C ALA A 84 -4.42 1.72 26.02
N ARG A 85 -5.27 1.84 27.06
CA ARG A 85 -5.07 2.81 28.15
C ARG A 85 -3.78 2.57 28.93
N GLN A 86 -3.48 1.31 29.24
CA GLN A 86 -2.24 0.95 29.95
C GLN A 86 -0.99 1.28 29.12
N ILE A 87 -1.04 0.99 27.82
CA ILE A 87 0.07 1.30 26.89
C ILE A 87 0.21 2.81 26.73
N LEU A 88 -0.88 3.57 26.58
CA LEU A 88 -0.83 5.04 26.50
C LEU A 88 -0.24 5.67 27.76
N SER A 89 -0.57 5.18 28.95
CA SER A 89 0.07 5.61 30.21
C SER A 89 1.57 5.33 30.20
N THR A 90 1.97 4.17 29.67
CA THR A 90 3.39 3.80 29.51
C THR A 90 4.11 4.72 28.51
N ILE A 91 3.48 5.01 27.36
CA ILE A 91 3.99 5.94 26.35
C ILE A 91 4.18 7.33 26.97
N ALA A 92 3.20 7.83 27.73
CA ALA A 92 3.29 9.12 28.40
C ALA A 92 4.52 9.20 29.31
N ARG A 93 4.66 8.24 30.24
CA ARG A 93 5.79 8.16 31.17
C ARG A 93 7.13 8.08 30.44
N LEU A 94 7.28 7.18 29.46
CA LEU A 94 8.54 7.00 28.73
C LEU A 94 8.86 8.20 27.85
N SER A 95 7.85 8.83 27.23
CA SER A 95 8.06 10.03 26.43
C SER A 95 8.60 11.18 27.27
N ASP A 96 8.10 11.37 28.49
CA ASP A 96 8.61 12.40 29.40
C ASP A 96 10.04 12.12 29.85
N GLU A 97 10.38 10.86 30.09
CA GLU A 97 11.73 10.42 30.46
C GLU A 97 12.74 10.68 29.34
N VAL A 98 12.45 10.19 28.12
CA VAL A 98 13.28 10.43 26.94
C VAL A 98 13.42 11.92 26.65
N ARG A 99 12.34 12.69 26.83
CA ARG A 99 12.34 14.12 26.59
C ARG A 99 13.16 14.91 27.62
N LYS A 100 13.13 14.52 28.90
CA LYS A 100 14.01 15.11 29.92
C LYS A 100 15.48 14.89 29.56
N GLY A 101 15.83 13.72 29.04
CA GLY A 101 17.18 13.41 28.57
C GLY A 101 17.60 14.13 27.28
N ASN A 102 16.67 14.70 26.51
CA ASN A 102 16.94 15.28 25.20
C ASN A 102 16.67 16.80 25.10
N ALA A 103 16.71 17.50 26.23
CA ALA A 103 16.40 18.93 26.36
C ALA A 103 14.97 19.30 25.93
N GLY A 104 14.02 18.39 26.12
CA GLY A 104 12.59 18.62 25.93
C GLY A 104 12.12 18.55 24.47
N ARG A 105 13.02 18.29 23.51
CA ARG A 105 12.67 18.22 22.08
C ARG A 105 11.65 17.11 21.82
N PRO A 106 10.77 17.25 20.81
CA PRO A 106 9.90 16.15 20.41
C PRO A 106 10.68 14.91 19.98
N VAL A 107 10.15 13.73 20.32
CA VAL A 107 10.60 12.44 19.81
C VAL A 107 9.93 12.20 18.46
N ARG A 108 10.72 11.97 17.41
CA ARG A 108 10.23 11.80 16.04
C ARG A 108 10.31 10.33 15.63
N ILE A 109 9.17 9.69 15.40
CA ILE A 109 9.08 8.29 15.00
C ILE A 109 8.55 8.22 13.57
N MET A 110 9.26 7.54 12.69
CA MET A 110 8.90 7.43 11.27
C MET A 110 8.45 6.02 10.91
N ASN A 111 7.39 5.91 10.12
CA ASN A 111 6.93 4.64 9.55
C ASN A 111 7.11 4.61 8.04
N PHE A 112 7.28 3.42 7.46
CA PHE A 112 7.46 3.23 6.02
C PHE A 112 6.34 2.37 5.41
N CYS A 113 5.10 2.53 5.89
CA CYS A 113 3.96 1.74 5.43
C CYS A 113 2.67 2.56 5.36
N GLY A 114 2.03 2.59 4.18
CA GLY A 114 0.72 3.22 4.03
C GLY A 114 -0.37 2.63 4.93
N THR A 115 -0.30 1.33 5.25
CA THR A 115 -1.23 0.71 6.20
C THR A 115 -1.00 1.18 7.65
N HIS A 116 0.26 1.37 8.08
CA HIS A 116 0.53 1.97 9.40
C HIS A 116 0.06 3.42 9.47
N GLU A 117 0.24 4.18 8.39
CA GLU A 117 -0.28 5.54 8.27
C GLU A 117 -1.81 5.58 8.33
N TRP A 118 -2.48 4.63 7.67
CA TRP A 118 -3.91 4.43 7.75
C TRP A 118 -4.35 4.11 9.18
N THR A 119 -3.76 3.11 9.85
CA THR A 119 -4.09 2.75 11.24
C THR A 119 -3.91 3.94 12.17
N THR A 120 -2.78 4.63 12.04
CA THR A 120 -2.44 5.79 12.87
C THR A 120 -3.47 6.91 12.74
N THR A 121 -3.98 7.14 11.52
CA THR A 121 -4.96 8.20 11.26
C THR A 121 -6.38 7.74 11.60
N HIS A 122 -6.79 6.56 11.14
CA HIS A 122 -8.13 6.03 11.28
C HIS A 122 -8.53 5.82 12.74
N TYR A 123 -7.61 5.31 13.58
CA TYR A 123 -7.83 5.11 15.01
C TYR A 123 -7.42 6.32 15.86
N GLY A 124 -7.05 7.44 15.24
CA GLY A 124 -6.72 8.67 15.96
C GLY A 124 -5.48 8.57 16.87
N ILE A 125 -4.55 7.65 16.59
CA ILE A 125 -3.35 7.42 17.43
C ILE A 125 -2.56 8.72 17.63
N ARG A 126 -2.45 9.56 16.60
CA ARG A 126 -1.80 10.89 16.69
C ARG A 126 -2.40 11.82 17.74
N SER A 127 -3.70 11.73 17.97
CA SER A 127 -4.40 12.53 18.98
C SER A 127 -4.35 11.88 20.37
N LEU A 128 -4.10 10.56 20.45
CA LEU A 128 -4.05 9.84 21.72
C LEU A 128 -2.67 9.85 22.39
N ILE A 129 -1.60 9.91 21.59
CA ILE A 129 -0.23 9.95 22.13
C ILE A 129 0.14 11.36 22.63
N PRO A 130 1.12 11.48 23.54
CA PRO A 130 1.57 12.78 24.04
C PRO A 130 2.08 13.70 22.91
N LYS A 131 1.79 15.01 23.01
CA LYS A 131 2.25 16.04 22.05
C LYS A 131 3.78 16.10 21.86
N GLY A 132 4.54 15.52 22.80
CA GLY A 132 5.99 15.37 22.71
C GLY A 132 6.46 14.23 21.79
N VAL A 133 5.55 13.46 21.19
CA VAL A 133 5.86 12.38 20.25
C VAL A 133 5.22 12.68 18.90
N GLU A 134 6.01 12.73 17.85
CA GLU A 134 5.57 12.98 16.48
C GLU A 134 5.65 11.72 15.63
N LEU A 135 4.55 11.37 14.96
CA LEU A 135 4.48 10.24 14.01
C LEU A 135 4.55 10.73 12.56
N ILE A 136 5.66 10.42 11.90
CA ILE A 136 6.02 10.81 10.54
C ILE A 136 5.70 9.67 9.57
N SER A 137 5.08 10.02 8.44
CA SER A 137 4.82 9.10 7.33
C SER A 137 5.97 9.19 6.34
N GLY A 138 6.68 8.08 6.13
CA GLY A 138 7.73 7.93 5.14
C GLY A 138 7.24 7.37 3.81
N PRO A 139 8.17 7.01 2.89
CA PRO A 139 7.88 6.45 1.57
C PRO A 139 7.30 5.02 1.64
N GLY A 140 6.07 4.90 2.13
CA GLY A 140 5.38 3.64 2.38
C GLY A 140 4.26 3.26 1.40
N CYS A 141 4.13 3.98 0.27
CA CYS A 141 3.09 3.75 -0.73
C CYS A 141 3.74 3.49 -2.10
N PRO A 142 3.78 2.23 -2.59
CA PRO A 142 4.49 1.89 -3.83
C PRO A 142 3.87 2.57 -5.07
N VAL A 143 2.55 2.73 -5.07
CA VAL A 143 1.81 3.45 -6.13
C VAL A 143 2.20 4.92 -6.16
N CYS A 144 2.38 5.54 -5.00
CA CYS A 144 2.68 6.97 -4.89
C CYS A 144 4.09 7.31 -5.41
N VAL A 145 5.03 6.38 -5.21
CA VAL A 145 6.45 6.54 -5.57
C VAL A 145 6.78 6.02 -6.98
N THR A 146 5.79 5.45 -7.68
CA THR A 146 5.95 5.02 -9.09
C THR A 146 6.13 6.26 -9.98
N PRO A 147 7.27 6.38 -10.71
CA PRO A 147 7.52 7.55 -11.56
C PRO A 147 6.44 7.76 -12.63
N ALA A 148 6.19 9.01 -13.00
CA ALA A 148 5.19 9.35 -14.02
C ALA A 148 5.56 8.79 -15.40
N SER A 149 6.85 8.60 -15.70
CA SER A 149 7.37 7.97 -16.92
C SER A 149 6.75 6.60 -17.20
N TYR A 150 6.56 5.78 -16.17
CA TYR A 150 5.90 4.47 -16.27
C TYR A 150 4.44 4.61 -16.69
N VAL A 151 3.74 5.63 -16.17
CA VAL A 151 2.35 5.90 -16.52
C VAL A 151 2.25 6.49 -17.93
N ASP A 152 3.14 7.42 -18.29
CA ASP A 152 3.28 7.98 -19.65
C ASP A 152 3.38 6.84 -20.69
N LEU A 153 4.27 5.88 -20.41
CA LEU A 153 4.48 4.72 -21.24
C LEU A 153 3.23 3.84 -21.36
N CYS A 154 2.60 3.51 -20.24
CA CYS A 154 1.39 2.71 -20.24
C CYS A 154 0.26 3.39 -21.03
N ILE A 155 0.10 4.71 -20.91
CA ILE A 155 -0.86 5.48 -21.71
C ILE A 155 -0.54 5.33 -23.20
N LYS A 156 0.72 5.56 -23.60
CA LYS A 156 1.16 5.44 -24.99
C LYS A 156 0.83 4.06 -25.56
N LEU A 157 1.24 3.00 -24.88
CA LEU A 157 1.03 1.61 -25.30
C LEU A 157 -0.46 1.26 -25.40
N SER A 158 -1.27 1.68 -24.42
CA SER A 158 -2.71 1.41 -24.42
C SER A 158 -3.42 2.00 -25.64
N LEU A 159 -3.03 3.20 -26.06
CA LEU A 159 -3.56 3.89 -27.23
C LEU A 159 -2.97 3.39 -28.56
N GLU A 160 -1.89 2.60 -28.51
CA GLU A 160 -1.30 1.90 -29.66
C GLU A 160 -1.85 0.47 -29.81
N GLY A 161 -2.87 0.11 -29.02
CA GLY A 161 -3.57 -1.19 -29.12
C GLY A 161 -2.96 -2.31 -28.28
N VAL A 162 -1.94 -2.03 -27.46
CA VAL A 162 -1.40 -2.97 -26.48
C VAL A 162 -2.31 -3.01 -25.26
N ARG A 163 -2.64 -4.22 -24.79
CA ARG A 163 -3.46 -4.41 -23.60
C ARG A 163 -2.67 -4.04 -22.34
N VAL A 164 -3.02 -2.96 -21.66
CA VAL A 164 -2.35 -2.56 -20.41
C VAL A 164 -3.14 -3.03 -19.19
N TYR A 165 -2.50 -3.82 -18.34
CA TYR A 165 -3.03 -4.26 -17.05
C TYR A 165 -2.48 -3.40 -15.92
N THR A 166 -3.36 -2.95 -15.03
CA THR A 166 -3.01 -2.12 -13.89
C THR A 166 -3.85 -2.45 -12.66
N TYR A 167 -3.31 -2.19 -11.48
CA TYR A 167 -4.11 -2.14 -10.24
C TYR A 167 -5.08 -0.96 -10.26
N GLY A 168 -6.15 -1.07 -9.46
CA GLY A 168 -7.25 -0.10 -9.44
C GLY A 168 -6.87 1.28 -8.94
N ASP A 169 -5.91 1.38 -8.02
CA ASP A 169 -5.37 2.66 -7.56
C ASP A 169 -4.41 3.27 -8.60
N ALA A 170 -3.52 2.47 -9.17
CA ALA A 170 -2.62 2.90 -10.24
C ALA A 170 -3.36 3.37 -11.51
N PHE A 171 -4.60 2.91 -11.74
CA PHE A 171 -5.45 3.34 -12.87
C PHE A 171 -5.66 4.86 -12.95
N LYS A 172 -5.69 5.54 -11.79
CA LYS A 172 -5.89 6.99 -11.69
C LYS A 172 -4.61 7.76 -11.40
N LEU A 173 -3.44 7.11 -11.43
CA LEU A 173 -2.17 7.81 -11.24
C LEU A 173 -2.02 8.91 -12.30
N PRO A 174 -1.76 10.16 -11.89
CA PRO A 174 -1.57 11.24 -12.84
C PRO A 174 -0.15 11.21 -13.40
N THR A 175 0.00 11.58 -14.67
CA THR A 175 1.25 11.98 -15.29
C THR A 175 1.53 13.47 -15.04
N THR A 176 2.74 13.94 -15.33
CA THR A 176 3.08 15.37 -15.22
C THR A 176 2.64 16.19 -16.45
N ARG A 177 2.51 15.53 -17.60
CA ARG A 177 2.08 16.08 -18.88
C ARG A 177 1.02 15.20 -19.55
N ARG A 178 0.28 15.74 -20.51
CA ARG A 178 -0.64 14.91 -21.31
C ARG A 178 0.15 14.03 -22.27
N VAL A 179 -0.16 12.73 -22.31
CA VAL A 179 0.33 11.78 -23.31
C VAL A 179 -0.84 11.41 -24.21
N LYS A 180 -0.77 11.80 -25.49
CA LYS A 180 -1.84 11.58 -26.49
C LYS A 180 -3.23 12.00 -25.96
N GLY A 181 -3.28 13.13 -25.27
CA GLY A 181 -4.53 13.69 -24.73
C GLY A 181 -4.92 13.20 -23.33
N ALA A 182 -4.30 12.17 -22.77
CA ALA A 182 -4.61 11.64 -21.44
C ALA A 182 -3.57 12.03 -20.38
N ARG A 183 -3.99 12.14 -19.11
CA ARG A 183 -3.11 12.28 -17.93
C ARG A 183 -3.08 11.07 -17.01
N SER A 184 -3.87 10.03 -17.30
CA SER A 184 -3.93 8.80 -16.51
C SER A 184 -4.39 7.67 -17.41
N LEU A 185 -4.27 6.43 -16.93
CA LEU A 185 -4.83 5.27 -17.61
C LEU A 185 -6.37 5.31 -17.66
N GLU A 186 -7.01 5.95 -16.68
CA GLU A 186 -8.44 6.26 -16.71
C GLU A 186 -8.81 7.14 -17.91
N GLU A 187 -8.13 8.27 -18.09
CA GLU A 187 -8.36 9.16 -19.24
C GLU A 187 -8.01 8.45 -20.56
N ALA A 188 -6.92 7.67 -20.61
CA ALA A 188 -6.52 6.94 -21.81
C ALA A 188 -7.57 5.91 -22.23
N LYS A 189 -8.17 5.19 -21.27
CA LYS A 189 -9.26 4.26 -21.53
C LYS A 189 -10.49 4.96 -22.11
N SER A 190 -10.84 6.15 -21.59
CA SER A 190 -11.93 6.97 -22.15
C SER A 190 -11.65 7.47 -23.56
N LEU A 191 -10.38 7.60 -23.95
CA LEU A 191 -9.94 7.94 -25.31
C LEU A 191 -9.79 6.71 -26.23
N GLY A 192 -10.20 5.52 -25.78
CA GLY A 192 -10.16 4.29 -26.57
C GLY A 192 -8.93 3.40 -26.34
N GLY A 193 -8.08 3.73 -25.36
CA GLY A 193 -6.94 2.88 -24.98
C GLY A 193 -7.37 1.54 -24.38
N ASP A 194 -6.67 0.46 -24.72
CA ASP A 194 -6.97 -0.90 -24.21
C ASP A 194 -6.40 -1.10 -22.81
N VAL A 195 -7.16 -0.68 -21.79
CA VAL A 195 -6.77 -0.78 -20.37
C VAL A 195 -7.70 -1.70 -19.58
N ALA A 196 -7.10 -2.66 -18.87
CA ALA A 196 -7.76 -3.56 -17.93
C ALA A 196 -7.32 -3.31 -16.49
N VAL A 197 -8.29 -3.03 -15.63
CA VAL A 197 -8.07 -2.98 -14.19
C VAL A 197 -8.22 -4.38 -13.63
N VAL A 198 -7.19 -4.86 -12.93
CA VAL A 198 -7.12 -6.22 -12.38
C VAL A 198 -6.69 -6.21 -10.92
N TYR A 199 -7.02 -7.27 -10.18
CA TYR A 199 -6.63 -7.43 -8.78
C TYR A 199 -5.24 -8.06 -8.61
N SER A 200 -4.77 -8.80 -9.62
CA SER A 200 -3.52 -9.55 -9.53
C SER A 200 -2.86 -9.78 -10.89
N PHE A 201 -1.56 -10.12 -10.87
CA PHE A 201 -0.85 -10.57 -12.06
C PHE A 201 -1.42 -11.87 -12.62
N LEU A 202 -1.94 -12.75 -11.75
CA LEU A 202 -2.61 -13.98 -12.17
C LEU A 202 -3.87 -13.70 -13.00
N ASP A 203 -4.61 -12.63 -12.69
CA ASP A 203 -5.79 -12.25 -13.48
C ASP A 203 -5.41 -11.71 -14.85
N ALA A 204 -4.31 -10.94 -14.93
CA ALA A 204 -3.72 -10.55 -16.22
C ALA A 204 -3.23 -11.76 -17.02
N MET A 205 -2.59 -12.75 -16.37
CA MET A 205 -2.20 -14.00 -17.02
C MET A 205 -3.40 -14.78 -17.56
N LYS A 206 -4.53 -14.84 -16.84
CA LYS A 206 -5.75 -15.50 -17.33
C LYS A 206 -6.30 -14.80 -18.56
N ASP A 207 -6.42 -13.48 -18.53
CA ASP A 207 -6.91 -12.67 -19.65
C ASP A 207 -5.98 -12.77 -20.87
N ALA A 208 -4.66 -12.71 -20.66
CA ALA A 208 -3.66 -12.82 -21.72
C ALA A 208 -3.65 -14.19 -22.40
N LYS A 209 -3.95 -15.29 -21.68
CA LYS A 209 -4.07 -16.63 -22.29
C LYS A 209 -5.21 -16.72 -23.31
N SER A 210 -6.28 -15.96 -23.12
CA SER A 210 -7.43 -15.94 -24.03
C SER A 210 -7.30 -14.92 -25.17
N SER A 211 -6.19 -14.17 -25.22
CA SER A 211 -5.97 -13.08 -26.18
C SER A 211 -4.76 -13.38 -27.06
N SER A 212 -4.83 -13.00 -28.33
CA SER A 212 -3.67 -12.97 -29.24
C SER A 212 -2.88 -11.66 -29.17
N LYS A 213 -3.41 -10.63 -28.50
CA LYS A 213 -2.73 -9.33 -28.37
C LYS A 213 -1.58 -9.41 -27.40
N LYS A 214 -0.55 -8.58 -27.62
CA LYS A 214 0.46 -8.30 -26.59
C LYS A 214 -0.18 -7.53 -25.43
N GLY A 215 0.21 -7.89 -24.22
CA GLY A 215 -0.22 -7.23 -23.00
C GLY A 215 0.96 -6.85 -22.12
N VAL A 216 0.85 -5.71 -21.44
CA VAL A 216 1.84 -5.21 -20.49
C VAL A 216 1.17 -5.07 -19.14
N PHE A 217 1.78 -5.68 -18.12
CA PHE A 217 1.38 -5.50 -16.74
C PHE A 217 2.25 -4.43 -16.08
N LEU A 218 1.64 -3.36 -15.58
CA LEU A 218 2.33 -2.35 -14.78
C LEU A 218 2.63 -2.93 -13.39
N GLY A 219 3.83 -3.48 -13.24
CA GLY A 219 4.30 -4.20 -12.05
C GLY A 219 4.72 -3.26 -10.93
N ILE A 220 3.75 -2.77 -10.17
CA ILE A 220 4.00 -1.88 -9.02
C ILE A 220 4.00 -2.67 -7.71
N GLY A 221 4.95 -2.36 -6.84
CA GLY A 221 4.87 -2.74 -5.45
C GLY A 221 6.22 -2.83 -4.75
N PHE A 222 6.12 -3.12 -3.46
CA PHE A 222 7.25 -3.43 -2.59
C PHE A 222 7.44 -4.94 -2.48
N GLU A 223 8.32 -5.38 -1.57
CA GLU A 223 8.70 -6.78 -1.37
C GLU A 223 7.49 -7.71 -1.15
N THR A 224 6.39 -7.18 -0.63
CA THR A 224 5.13 -7.90 -0.41
C THR A 224 4.45 -8.37 -1.70
N THR A 225 4.63 -7.65 -2.81
CA THR A 225 3.97 -7.99 -4.08
C THR A 225 4.88 -8.76 -5.03
N MET A 226 6.21 -8.60 -4.88
CA MET A 226 7.21 -9.18 -5.77
C MET A 226 7.09 -10.70 -5.96
N PRO A 227 6.79 -11.51 -4.92
CA PRO A 227 6.59 -12.96 -5.09
C PRO A 227 5.47 -13.32 -6.07
N SER A 228 4.44 -12.45 -6.19
CA SER A 228 3.34 -12.66 -7.13
C SER A 228 3.74 -12.50 -8.60
N TYR A 229 4.88 -11.87 -8.87
CA TYR A 229 5.48 -11.77 -10.19
C TYR A 229 6.61 -12.80 -10.37
N SER A 230 7.51 -12.91 -9.39
CA SER A 230 8.69 -13.76 -9.52
C SER A 230 8.33 -15.24 -9.61
N GLU A 231 7.39 -15.74 -8.81
CA GLU A 231 7.04 -17.18 -8.83
C GLU A 231 6.51 -17.66 -10.19
N PRO A 232 5.54 -16.99 -10.86
CA PRO A 232 5.11 -17.43 -12.18
C PRO A 232 6.17 -17.23 -13.28
N ILE A 233 7.06 -16.23 -13.16
CA ILE A 233 8.16 -16.01 -14.11
C ILE A 233 9.22 -17.12 -13.98
N ASP A 234 9.66 -17.41 -12.74
CA ASP A 234 10.63 -18.47 -12.42
C ASP A 234 10.12 -19.85 -12.90
N ARG A 235 8.83 -20.13 -12.70
CA ARG A 235 8.18 -21.35 -13.19
C ARG A 235 7.89 -21.38 -14.69
N LYS A 236 8.16 -20.27 -15.42
CA LYS A 236 7.91 -20.14 -16.87
C LYS A 236 6.46 -20.41 -17.27
N VAL A 237 5.50 -20.00 -16.44
CA VAL A 237 4.06 -20.18 -16.68
C VAL A 237 3.35 -18.90 -17.16
N VAL A 238 4.08 -17.80 -17.28
CA VAL A 238 3.58 -16.53 -17.85
C VAL A 238 3.32 -16.71 -19.35
N PRO A 239 2.14 -16.29 -19.87
CA PRO A 239 1.86 -16.32 -21.31
C PRO A 239 2.89 -15.53 -22.11
N LYS A 240 3.29 -16.04 -23.28
CA LYS A 240 4.34 -15.42 -24.11
C LYS A 240 3.99 -14.01 -24.61
N ASN A 241 2.71 -13.65 -24.60
CA ASN A 241 2.21 -12.34 -25.00
C ASN A 241 2.02 -11.39 -23.81
N LEU A 242 2.37 -11.78 -22.59
CA LEU A 242 2.27 -10.94 -21.40
C LEU A 242 3.66 -10.57 -20.87
N PHE A 243 3.92 -9.27 -20.81
CA PHE A 243 5.18 -8.69 -20.38
C PHE A 243 5.00 -7.91 -19.07
N LEU A 244 5.99 -7.96 -18.19
CA LEU A 244 6.04 -7.21 -16.95
C LEU A 244 6.82 -5.92 -17.18
N LEU A 245 6.18 -4.78 -16.93
CA LEU A 245 6.86 -3.50 -16.81
C LEU A 245 7.19 -3.30 -15.33
N SER A 246 8.45 -3.55 -14.96
CA SER A 246 8.88 -3.53 -13.56
C SER A 246 9.00 -2.10 -13.02
N ALA A 247 8.06 -1.72 -12.14
CA ALA A 247 8.09 -0.51 -11.33
C ALA A 247 8.25 -0.87 -9.84
N LEU A 248 8.98 -1.95 -9.57
CA LEU A 248 9.19 -2.52 -8.24
C LEU A 248 10.18 -1.68 -7.45
N ARG A 249 9.97 -1.58 -6.14
CA ARG A 249 10.74 -0.71 -5.25
C ARG A 249 11.05 -1.43 -3.93
N LEU A 250 12.22 -1.20 -3.36
CA LEU A 250 12.68 -1.83 -2.11
C LEU A 250 12.55 -0.85 -0.95
N THR A 251 11.93 -1.30 0.14
CA THR A 251 11.58 -0.44 1.27
C THR A 251 12.77 -0.13 2.18
N PRO A 252 13.63 -1.09 2.59
CA PRO A 252 14.77 -0.79 3.46
C PRO A 252 15.75 0.24 2.88
N PRO A 253 16.18 0.17 1.60
CA PRO A 253 17.02 1.22 1.00
C PRO A 253 16.37 2.60 0.99
N ALA A 254 15.07 2.67 0.71
CA ALA A 254 14.32 3.92 0.73
C ALA A 254 14.13 4.48 2.14
N ALA A 255 14.02 3.61 3.14
CA ALA A 255 13.96 4.01 4.54
C ALA A 255 15.28 4.66 4.97
N THR A 256 16.42 4.00 4.73
CA THR A 256 17.75 4.55 4.99
C THR A 256 17.93 5.91 4.30
N PHE A 257 17.61 5.99 3.00
CA PHE A 257 17.70 7.25 2.25
C PHE A 257 16.83 8.36 2.85
N ALA A 258 15.59 8.06 3.23
CA ALA A 258 14.70 9.05 3.81
C ALA A 258 15.20 9.55 5.18
N LEU A 259 15.73 8.65 6.02
CA LEU A 259 16.29 9.01 7.33
C LEU A 259 17.47 9.98 7.21
N GLU A 260 18.31 9.81 6.18
CA GLU A 260 19.42 10.74 5.91
C GLU A 260 18.95 12.13 5.41
N LYS A 261 17.79 12.21 4.75
CA LYS A 261 17.27 13.46 4.15
C LYS A 261 16.37 14.28 5.08
N VAL A 262 15.59 13.63 5.93
CA VAL A 262 14.55 14.27 6.76
C VAL A 262 15.12 14.96 8.01
N GLY A 263 16.39 14.70 8.30
CA GLY A 263 17.05 15.12 9.52
C GLY A 263 16.75 14.16 10.67
N LYS A 264 16.69 14.68 11.90
CA LYS A 264 16.67 13.83 13.09
C LYS A 264 15.36 13.03 13.21
N VAL A 265 15.44 11.72 13.04
CA VAL A 265 14.42 10.72 13.36
C VAL A 265 14.98 9.85 14.49
N ASP A 266 14.18 9.61 15.51
CA ASP A 266 14.62 8.95 16.74
C ASP A 266 14.25 7.48 16.80
N GLY A 267 13.25 7.05 16.03
CA GLY A 267 12.81 5.66 16.00
C GLY A 267 12.07 5.32 14.72
N VAL A 268 12.11 4.05 14.36
CA VAL A 268 11.46 3.54 13.14
C VAL A 268 10.43 2.48 13.48
N ILE A 269 9.23 2.64 12.92
CA ILE A 269 8.24 1.56 12.81
C ILE A 269 8.39 0.94 11.42
N ALA A 270 8.99 -0.24 11.39
CA ALA A 270 9.22 -0.96 10.15
C ALA A 270 7.95 -1.72 9.70
N PRO A 271 7.67 -1.75 8.38
CA PRO A 271 6.49 -2.40 7.79
C PRO A 271 6.43 -3.91 8.10
N GLY A 272 5.36 -4.35 8.76
CA GLY A 272 5.16 -5.76 9.11
C GLY A 272 5.17 -6.69 7.90
N HIS A 273 4.33 -6.43 6.89
CA HIS A 273 4.21 -7.28 5.70
C HIS A 273 5.49 -7.34 4.86
N VAL A 274 6.21 -6.23 4.69
CA VAL A 274 7.52 -6.25 4.01
C VAL A 274 8.49 -7.13 4.79
N SER A 275 8.46 -7.06 6.12
CA SER A 275 9.30 -7.86 7.02
C SER A 275 8.89 -9.33 7.07
N VAL A 276 7.64 -9.70 6.72
CA VAL A 276 7.27 -11.10 6.52
C VAL A 276 8.06 -11.71 5.36
N ILE A 277 8.34 -10.91 4.32
CA ILE A 277 9.11 -11.36 3.15
C ILE A 277 10.62 -11.27 3.42
N THR A 278 11.09 -10.08 3.79
CA THR A 278 12.52 -9.75 3.92
C THR A 278 13.14 -10.19 5.24
N GLY A 279 12.32 -10.40 6.27
CA GLY A 279 12.77 -10.63 7.63
C GLY A 279 13.11 -9.35 8.38
N ALA A 280 13.16 -9.45 9.70
CA ALA A 280 13.60 -8.33 10.54
C ALA A 280 15.07 -7.93 10.29
N SER A 281 15.91 -8.89 9.87
CA SER A 281 17.32 -8.65 9.55
C SER A 281 17.55 -7.60 8.47
N ALA A 282 16.61 -7.41 7.54
CA ALA A 282 16.71 -6.38 6.50
C ALA A 282 16.71 -4.94 7.04
N TRP A 283 16.30 -4.76 8.30
CA TRP A 283 16.25 -3.47 9.00
C TRP A 283 17.42 -3.25 9.96
N ALA A 284 18.32 -4.24 10.10
CA ALA A 284 19.41 -4.20 11.06
C ALA A 284 20.33 -2.99 10.89
N ALA A 285 20.67 -2.63 9.64
CA ALA A 285 21.52 -1.48 9.34
C ALA A 285 21.02 -0.16 9.93
N ILE A 286 19.69 0.04 10.04
CA ILE A 286 19.12 1.25 10.66
C ILE A 286 19.46 1.31 12.15
N ALA A 287 19.41 0.18 12.84
CA ALA A 287 19.75 0.10 14.26
C ALA A 287 21.28 0.09 14.48
N ASP A 288 22.02 -0.65 13.66
CA ASP A 288 23.45 -0.92 13.86
C ASP A 288 24.33 0.24 13.35
N GLU A 289 23.97 0.85 12.22
CA GLU A 289 24.80 1.88 11.55
C GLU A 289 24.28 3.30 11.80
N LEU A 290 22.95 3.50 11.83
CA LEU A 290 22.35 4.82 12.10
C LEU A 290 22.04 5.05 13.59
N HIS A 291 22.17 4.02 14.43
CA HIS A 291 21.81 4.06 15.85
C HIS A 291 20.36 4.47 16.12
N ILE A 292 19.44 4.09 15.20
CA ILE A 292 18.01 4.39 15.33
C ILE A 292 17.27 3.10 15.75
N PRO A 293 16.71 3.03 16.98
CA PRO A 293 15.92 1.88 17.41
C PRO A 293 14.77 1.63 16.42
N THR A 294 14.54 0.37 16.13
CA THR A 294 13.60 -0.05 15.08
C THR A 294 12.69 -1.14 15.62
N VAL A 295 11.37 -1.00 15.45
CA VAL A 295 10.40 -2.03 15.81
C VAL A 295 9.62 -2.46 14.58
N ILE A 296 9.60 -3.76 14.31
CA ILE A 296 8.74 -4.36 13.29
C ILE A 296 7.33 -4.50 13.86
N SER A 297 6.39 -3.70 13.37
CA SER A 297 5.03 -3.61 13.90
C SER A 297 4.01 -4.36 13.06
N GLY A 298 3.02 -4.96 13.72
CA GLY A 298 1.74 -5.31 13.11
C GLY A 298 0.93 -4.08 12.71
N PHE A 299 -0.32 -4.27 12.27
CA PHE A 299 -1.15 -3.22 11.66
C PHE A 299 -2.34 -2.79 12.50
N GLU A 300 -2.60 -3.50 13.59
CA GLU A 300 -3.68 -3.17 14.51
C GLU A 300 -3.27 -2.00 15.40
N PRO A 301 -4.22 -1.20 15.92
CA PRO A 301 -3.88 -0.02 16.72
C PRO A 301 -3.06 -0.36 17.97
N ILE A 302 -3.29 -1.52 18.60
CA ILE A 302 -2.48 -1.96 19.75
C ILE A 302 -1.05 -2.34 19.32
N ASP A 303 -0.85 -2.94 18.15
CA ASP A 303 0.50 -3.26 17.63
C ASP A 303 1.34 -1.98 17.51
N VAL A 304 0.72 -0.93 16.93
CA VAL A 304 1.38 0.36 16.73
C VAL A 304 1.69 1.02 18.07
N LEU A 305 0.76 0.99 19.03
CA LEU A 305 0.99 1.53 20.38
C LEU A 305 2.11 0.78 21.12
N ILE A 306 2.14 -0.56 21.06
CA ILE A 306 3.22 -1.37 21.64
C ILE A 306 4.55 -1.02 20.99
N SER A 307 4.56 -0.83 19.67
CA SER A 307 5.77 -0.46 18.93
C SER A 307 6.30 0.91 19.33
N ILE A 308 5.42 1.91 19.51
CA ILE A 308 5.80 3.23 20.04
C ILE A 308 6.39 3.10 21.45
N ALA A 309 5.74 2.34 22.33
CA ALA A 309 6.24 2.11 23.69
C ALA A 309 7.60 1.39 23.70
N GLY A 310 7.78 0.40 22.81
CA GLY A 310 9.04 -0.34 22.63
C GLY A 310 10.17 0.58 22.17
N LEU A 311 9.92 1.44 21.19
CA LEU A 311 10.87 2.45 20.72
C LEU A 311 11.26 3.41 21.86
N LEU A 312 10.29 3.97 22.57
CA LEU A 312 10.56 4.89 23.68
C LEU A 312 11.33 4.22 24.82
N ARG A 313 11.05 2.95 25.12
CA ARG A 313 11.79 2.16 26.10
C ARG A 313 13.25 1.98 25.68
N GLN A 314 13.49 1.62 24.41
CA GLN A 314 14.86 1.51 23.89
C GLN A 314 15.61 2.85 24.01
N MET A 315 14.97 3.96 23.63
CA MET A 315 15.57 5.30 23.76
C MET A 315 15.88 5.67 25.22
N ALA A 316 14.99 5.36 26.16
CA ALA A 316 15.20 5.62 27.60
C ALA A 316 16.40 4.85 28.15
N ASN A 317 16.64 3.63 27.63
CA ASN A 317 17.77 2.79 28.00
C ASN A 317 19.07 3.07 27.21
N GLY A 318 19.04 3.96 26.22
CA GLY A 318 20.17 4.16 25.30
C GLY A 318 20.43 2.97 24.37
N GLU A 319 19.40 2.16 24.09
CA GLU A 319 19.47 0.99 23.21
C GLU A 319 19.04 1.34 21.77
N HIS A 320 19.69 0.72 20.79
CA HIS A 320 19.32 0.79 19.37
C HIS A 320 19.31 -0.62 18.78
N LYS A 321 18.18 -1.33 18.88
CA LYS A 321 18.05 -2.69 18.33
C LYS A 321 16.83 -2.81 17.44
N VAL A 322 16.86 -3.81 16.57
CA VAL A 322 15.66 -4.29 15.87
C VAL A 322 14.87 -5.20 16.81
N GLU A 323 13.66 -4.80 17.16
CA GLU A 323 12.72 -5.61 17.94
C GLU A 323 11.55 -6.05 17.07
N ILE A 324 11.15 -7.31 17.18
CA ILE A 324 9.99 -7.85 16.46
C ILE A 324 8.79 -7.80 17.41
N GLU A 325 7.90 -6.83 17.22
CA GLU A 325 6.58 -6.82 17.86
C GLU A 325 5.66 -7.79 17.13
N TYR A 326 5.70 -7.81 15.80
CA TYR A 326 4.84 -8.64 14.94
C TYR A 326 5.26 -10.13 14.87
N LYS A 327 5.60 -10.74 16.02
CA LYS A 327 6.13 -12.12 16.14
C LYS A 327 5.19 -13.19 15.59
N ARG A 328 3.90 -12.88 15.49
CA ARG A 328 2.88 -13.78 14.94
C ARG A 328 3.00 -13.99 13.43
N ALA A 329 3.75 -13.16 12.72
CA ALA A 329 3.94 -13.27 11.27
C ALA A 329 5.40 -13.12 10.82
N VAL A 330 6.23 -12.38 11.57
CA VAL A 330 7.60 -12.03 11.16
C VAL A 330 8.63 -12.88 11.89
N SER A 331 9.59 -13.40 11.14
CA SER A 331 10.82 -14.02 11.65
C SER A 331 12.04 -13.14 11.36
N TRP A 332 13.17 -13.43 11.98
CA TRP A 332 14.43 -12.71 11.71
C TRP A 332 14.88 -12.81 10.24
N LYS A 333 14.72 -14.00 9.64
CA LYS A 333 15.15 -14.31 8.27
C LYS A 333 14.08 -14.03 7.20
N GLY A 334 12.83 -13.82 7.60
CA GLY A 334 11.72 -13.63 6.67
C GLY A 334 11.32 -14.92 5.96
N ASN A 335 10.90 -14.78 4.70
CA ASN A 335 10.49 -15.89 3.84
C ASN A 335 11.60 -16.23 2.85
N GLU A 336 12.47 -17.18 3.25
CA GLU A 336 13.63 -17.60 2.45
C GLU A 336 13.25 -18.10 1.05
N ARG A 337 12.08 -18.75 0.90
CA ARG A 337 11.59 -19.20 -0.41
C ARG A 337 11.24 -18.02 -1.31
N ALA A 338 10.47 -17.05 -0.79
CA ALA A 338 10.07 -15.87 -1.55
C ALA A 338 11.30 -15.06 -1.98
N MET A 339 12.23 -14.81 -1.05
CA MET A 339 13.48 -14.11 -1.32
C MET A 339 14.33 -14.83 -2.36
N SER A 340 14.46 -16.17 -2.25
CA SER A 340 15.20 -16.98 -3.22
C SER A 340 14.62 -16.86 -4.65
N THR A 341 13.29 -16.94 -4.80
CA THR A 341 12.64 -16.76 -6.10
C THR A 341 12.81 -15.33 -6.62
N MET A 342 12.68 -14.32 -5.76
CA MET A 342 12.91 -12.92 -6.15
C MET A 342 14.35 -12.70 -6.64
N HIS A 343 15.35 -13.26 -5.97
CA HIS A 343 16.76 -13.12 -6.37
C HIS A 343 17.11 -13.83 -7.69
N ARG A 344 16.42 -14.93 -8.03
CA ARG A 344 16.54 -15.56 -9.35
C ARG A 344 15.92 -14.68 -10.43
N VAL A 345 14.71 -14.16 -10.21
CA VAL A 345 14.00 -13.43 -11.28
C VAL A 345 14.52 -12.02 -11.49
N PHE A 346 14.88 -11.34 -10.41
CA PHE A 346 15.19 -9.93 -10.42
C PHE A 346 16.62 -9.63 -10.01
N GLU A 347 17.16 -8.55 -10.55
CA GLU A 347 18.37 -7.90 -10.07
C GLU A 347 18.07 -6.52 -9.49
N THR A 348 18.87 -6.13 -8.50
CA THR A 348 18.73 -4.84 -7.82
C THR A 348 19.41 -3.75 -8.62
N VAL A 349 18.69 -2.66 -8.86
CA VAL A 349 19.17 -1.50 -9.60
C VAL A 349 18.95 -0.22 -8.82
N ASP A 350 19.69 0.83 -9.18
CA ASP A 350 19.34 2.19 -8.79
C ASP A 350 18.04 2.58 -9.49
N SER A 351 17.15 3.28 -8.79
CA SER A 351 15.82 3.52 -9.32
C SER A 351 15.24 4.86 -8.90
N ALA A 352 14.48 5.48 -9.79
CA ALA A 352 13.76 6.71 -9.50
C ALA A 352 12.58 6.46 -8.57
N TRP A 353 12.44 7.30 -7.55
CA TRP A 353 11.28 7.40 -6.68
C TRP A 353 10.59 8.72 -6.93
N ARG A 354 9.30 8.67 -7.25
CA ARG A 354 8.54 9.82 -7.72
C ARG A 354 8.59 10.99 -6.77
N GLY A 355 9.10 12.13 -7.27
CA GLY A 355 9.24 13.36 -6.49
C GLY A 355 10.34 13.33 -5.41
N ILE A 356 11.15 12.27 -5.37
CA ILE A 356 12.26 12.10 -4.42
C ILE A 356 13.61 12.13 -5.17
N GLY A 357 13.71 11.36 -6.26
CA GLY A 357 14.93 11.22 -7.06
C GLY A 357 15.42 9.78 -7.13
N ILE A 358 16.65 9.59 -7.61
CA ILE A 358 17.27 8.26 -7.68
C ILE A 358 17.71 7.83 -6.28
N ILE A 359 17.23 6.65 -5.85
CA ILE A 359 17.70 6.00 -4.63
C ILE A 359 18.55 4.79 -5.05
N PRO A 360 19.81 4.67 -4.57
CA PRO A 360 20.67 3.55 -4.89
C PRO A 360 20.07 2.22 -4.47
N ARG A 361 20.25 1.20 -5.31
CA ARG A 361 19.85 -0.19 -5.05
C ARG A 361 18.43 -0.35 -4.50
N SER A 362 17.50 0.42 -5.04
CA SER A 362 16.13 0.55 -4.51
C SER A 362 15.05 0.08 -5.49
N GLY A 363 15.42 -0.35 -6.69
CA GLY A 363 14.51 -0.94 -7.67
C GLY A 363 14.87 -2.38 -7.99
N LEU A 364 13.95 -3.06 -8.68
CA LEU A 364 14.19 -4.38 -9.24
C LEU A 364 13.86 -4.39 -10.73
N GLU A 365 14.73 -4.97 -11.54
CA GLU A 365 14.53 -5.24 -12.96
C GLU A 365 14.66 -6.74 -13.24
N LEU A 366 14.06 -7.23 -14.31
CA LEU A 366 14.18 -8.65 -14.66
C LEU A 366 15.62 -8.94 -15.10
N ARG A 367 16.19 -10.04 -14.60
CA ARG A 367 17.48 -10.52 -15.09
C ARG A 367 17.41 -10.88 -16.57
N GLU A 368 18.56 -10.88 -17.23
CA GLU A 368 18.68 -11.24 -18.65
C GLU A 368 18.05 -12.59 -19.00
N GLU A 369 18.17 -13.58 -18.12
CA GLU A 369 17.59 -14.92 -18.28
C GLU A 369 16.04 -14.95 -18.33
N HIS A 370 15.40 -13.87 -17.88
CA HIS A 370 13.95 -13.66 -17.89
C HIS A 370 13.51 -12.52 -18.83
N SER A 371 14.39 -12.08 -19.74
CA SER A 371 14.12 -11.02 -20.72
C SER A 371 12.91 -11.29 -21.63
N ALA A 372 12.52 -12.55 -21.81
CA ALA A 372 11.33 -12.93 -22.58
C ALA A 372 10.01 -12.39 -21.98
N GLN A 373 10.01 -11.96 -20.72
CA GLN A 373 8.86 -11.31 -20.06
C GLN A 373 9.11 -9.83 -19.76
N ASP A 374 10.22 -9.25 -20.22
CA ASP A 374 10.56 -7.85 -19.96
C ASP A 374 9.88 -6.91 -20.96
N ALA A 375 8.98 -6.04 -20.47
CA ALA A 375 8.31 -5.07 -21.31
C ALA A 375 9.27 -4.02 -21.89
N LYS A 376 10.33 -3.62 -21.16
CA LYS A 376 11.28 -2.62 -21.65
C LYS A 376 11.99 -3.12 -22.91
N LYS A 377 12.43 -4.38 -22.89
CA LYS A 377 13.05 -5.02 -24.05
C LYS A 377 12.09 -5.25 -25.21
N GLU A 378 10.91 -5.80 -24.93
CA GLU A 378 9.92 -6.12 -25.97
C GLU A 378 9.45 -4.90 -26.75
N PHE A 379 9.25 -3.76 -26.05
CA PHE A 379 8.73 -2.54 -26.64
C PHE A 379 9.80 -1.50 -26.96
N GLY A 380 11.09 -1.84 -26.83
CA GLY A 380 12.22 -0.95 -27.13
C GLY A 380 12.17 0.35 -26.31
N LEU A 381 11.86 0.23 -25.03
CA LEU A 381 11.63 1.37 -24.14
C LEU A 381 12.98 1.88 -23.65
N ALA A 382 13.21 3.19 -23.80
CA ALA A 382 14.41 3.82 -23.30
C ALA A 382 14.53 3.63 -21.78
N GLU A 383 15.76 3.44 -21.31
CA GLU A 383 16.07 3.51 -19.88
C GLU A 383 15.74 4.91 -19.32
N GLU A 384 15.46 4.99 -18.03
CA GLU A 384 15.18 6.27 -17.40
C GLU A 384 16.43 7.14 -17.44
N GLU A 385 16.40 8.26 -18.18
CA GLU A 385 17.47 9.24 -18.14
C GLU A 385 17.66 9.74 -16.70
N ALA A 386 18.91 9.96 -16.30
CA ALA A 386 19.30 10.29 -14.93
C ALA A 386 18.62 11.57 -14.37
N ASP A 387 18.07 12.44 -15.23
CA ASP A 387 17.38 13.68 -14.83
C ASP A 387 15.85 13.62 -15.01
N SER A 388 15.30 12.50 -15.48
CA SER A 388 13.87 12.33 -15.78
C SER A 388 12.96 12.46 -14.55
N TRP A 389 13.52 12.34 -13.34
CA TRP A 389 12.83 12.53 -12.06
C TRP A 389 12.66 14.00 -11.63
N ARG A 390 13.39 14.96 -12.23
CA ARG A 390 13.40 16.36 -11.74
C ARG A 390 12.05 17.07 -11.86
N ASP A 391 11.23 16.66 -12.83
CA ASP A 391 9.88 17.20 -13.08
C ASP A 391 8.81 16.08 -12.98
N ASP A 392 8.93 15.20 -11.99
CA ASP A 392 8.09 14.00 -11.87
C ASP A 392 6.80 14.19 -11.03
N LEU A 393 6.57 15.42 -10.58
CA LEU A 393 5.34 15.82 -9.90
C LEU A 393 4.56 16.90 -10.68
N PRO A 394 3.22 16.85 -10.65
CA PRO A 394 2.40 17.95 -11.15
C PRO A 394 2.78 19.29 -10.48
N LYS A 395 2.72 20.40 -11.23
CA LYS A 395 3.16 21.71 -10.75
C LYS A 395 2.54 22.07 -9.39
N ARG A 396 3.36 22.56 -8.45
CA ARG A 396 2.98 22.92 -7.07
C ARG A 396 2.55 21.74 -6.17
N CYS A 397 2.57 20.50 -6.67
CA CYS A 397 2.37 19.34 -5.85
C CYS A 397 3.60 19.11 -4.96
N ARG A 398 3.41 19.03 -3.64
CA ARG A 398 4.47 18.76 -2.65
C ARG A 398 4.49 17.30 -2.20
N CYS A 399 4.04 16.37 -3.04
CA CYS A 399 3.95 14.95 -2.68
C CYS A 399 5.30 14.36 -2.29
N GLY A 400 6.40 14.72 -2.96
CA GLY A 400 7.74 14.25 -2.61
C GLY A 400 8.15 14.64 -1.19
N GLU A 401 7.86 15.89 -0.79
CA GLU A 401 8.10 16.37 0.57
C GLU A 401 7.21 15.67 1.61
N VAL A 402 5.93 15.42 1.27
CA VAL A 402 5.02 14.65 2.14
C VAL A 402 5.51 13.21 2.30
N THR A 403 5.89 12.56 1.21
CA THR A 403 6.32 11.17 1.19
C THR A 403 7.67 10.99 1.87
N LEU A 404 8.57 11.97 1.81
CA LEU A 404 9.76 11.99 2.65
C LEU A 404 9.43 12.28 4.11
N GLY A 405 8.27 12.85 4.45
CA GLY A 405 7.97 13.26 5.82
C GLY A 405 8.63 14.59 6.23
N LEU A 406 8.98 15.41 5.24
CA LEU A 406 9.47 16.79 5.44
C LEU A 406 8.33 17.75 5.81
N ILE A 407 7.12 17.47 5.30
CA ILE A 407 5.92 18.26 5.60
C ILE A 407 4.71 17.33 5.80
N LYS A 408 3.70 17.83 6.50
CA LYS A 408 2.38 17.20 6.60
C LYS A 408 1.53 17.52 5.37
N PRO A 409 0.55 16.66 5.00
CA PRO A 409 -0.39 16.96 3.92
C PRO A 409 -1.06 18.33 4.06
N THR A 410 -1.38 18.77 5.28
CA THR A 410 -2.00 20.08 5.57
C THR A 410 -1.12 21.29 5.24
N GLU A 411 0.19 21.10 5.08
CA GLU A 411 1.14 22.16 4.69
C GLU A 411 1.27 22.29 3.16
N CYS A 412 0.62 21.41 2.40
CA CYS A 412 0.50 21.53 0.95
C CYS A 412 -0.69 22.42 0.59
N SER A 413 -0.46 23.52 -0.14
CA SER A 413 -1.50 24.48 -0.52
C SER A 413 -2.61 23.91 -1.41
N LEU A 414 -2.42 22.72 -1.98
CA LEU A 414 -3.40 22.03 -2.82
C LEU A 414 -4.32 21.09 -2.02
N PHE A 415 -3.88 20.66 -0.83
CA PHE A 415 -4.56 19.63 -0.03
C PHE A 415 -5.96 20.06 0.40
N LEU A 416 -6.96 19.21 0.12
CA LEU A 416 -8.40 19.46 0.33
C LEU A 416 -8.92 20.76 -0.33
N ARG A 417 -8.18 21.29 -1.30
CA ARG A 417 -8.58 22.40 -2.16
C ARG A 417 -8.66 21.88 -3.60
N ALA A 418 -7.64 22.18 -4.40
CA ALA A 418 -7.53 21.70 -5.78
C ALA A 418 -7.18 20.20 -5.88
N CYS A 419 -6.62 19.60 -4.83
CA CYS A 419 -6.30 18.19 -4.73
C CYS A 419 -7.12 17.55 -3.60
N ASN A 420 -8.06 16.68 -3.96
CA ASN A 420 -8.93 15.99 -3.00
C ASN A 420 -9.27 14.57 -3.52
N PRO A 421 -9.90 13.69 -2.70
CA PRO A 421 -10.15 12.30 -3.11
C PRO A 421 -11.02 12.13 -4.36
N GLU A 422 -11.88 13.09 -4.69
CA GLU A 422 -12.70 13.07 -5.91
C GLU A 422 -11.92 13.55 -7.13
N ARG A 423 -10.99 14.48 -6.93
CA ARG A 423 -10.14 15.09 -7.96
C ARG A 423 -8.68 15.01 -7.52
N PRO A 424 -8.06 13.83 -7.56
CA PRO A 424 -6.67 13.68 -7.14
C PRO A 424 -5.76 14.39 -8.14
N TYR A 425 -5.02 15.39 -7.67
CA TYR A 425 -4.07 16.12 -8.49
C TYR A 425 -2.67 15.50 -8.46
N GLY A 426 -2.24 15.04 -7.28
CA GLY A 426 -0.94 14.40 -7.06
C GLY A 426 -1.07 12.92 -6.66
N PRO A 427 0.02 12.15 -6.76
CA PRO A 427 -0.01 10.70 -6.54
C PRO A 427 -0.45 10.30 -5.13
N CYS A 428 -0.05 11.04 -4.08
CA CYS A 428 -0.42 10.69 -2.70
C CYS A 428 -1.91 10.86 -2.38
N MET A 429 -2.71 11.47 -3.26
CA MET A 429 -4.17 11.58 -3.12
C MET A 429 -4.92 10.45 -3.87
N VAL A 430 -4.21 9.65 -4.67
CA VAL A 430 -4.81 8.58 -5.50
C VAL A 430 -4.99 7.29 -4.71
N SER A 431 -3.88 6.72 -4.21
CA SER A 431 -3.89 5.43 -3.54
C SER A 431 -4.51 5.51 -2.14
N SER A 432 -5.19 4.45 -1.72
CA SER A 432 -5.66 4.30 -0.33
C SER A 432 -4.52 4.28 0.69
N GLU A 433 -3.31 3.94 0.26
CA GLU A 433 -2.08 3.95 1.07
C GLU A 433 -1.36 5.30 1.04
N GLY A 434 -1.80 6.24 0.20
CA GLY A 434 -1.17 7.56 0.10
C GLY A 434 -1.50 8.43 1.30
N THR A 435 -0.47 8.99 1.95
CA THR A 435 -0.60 9.82 3.16
C THR A 435 -1.63 10.94 3.00
N CYS A 436 -1.66 11.63 1.86
CA CYS A 436 -2.66 12.66 1.60
C CYS A 436 -4.09 12.09 1.52
N ALA A 437 -4.29 10.98 0.80
CA ALA A 437 -5.60 10.33 0.70
C ALA A 437 -6.09 9.84 2.08
N VAL A 438 -5.20 9.25 2.88
CA VAL A 438 -5.48 8.81 4.24
C VAL A 438 -5.92 10.00 5.10
N TRP A 439 -5.13 11.08 5.11
CA TRP A 439 -5.45 12.27 5.91
C TRP A 439 -6.77 12.92 5.47
N ALA A 440 -7.03 12.98 4.17
CA ALA A 440 -8.23 13.55 3.60
C ALA A 440 -9.50 12.76 3.96
N ARG A 441 -9.41 11.42 4.02
CA ARG A 441 -10.56 10.54 4.29
C ARG A 441 -10.84 10.33 5.77
N TYR A 442 -9.79 10.25 6.58
CA TYR A 442 -9.90 9.81 7.98
C TYR A 442 -9.53 10.89 9.01
N GLY A 443 -9.16 12.11 8.58
CA GLY A 443 -9.07 13.25 9.50
C GLY A 443 -7.71 13.49 10.15
N GLY A 444 -6.60 13.29 9.43
CA GLY A 444 -5.24 13.51 9.95
C GLY A 444 -4.83 14.98 10.17
N GLY A 445 -5.61 15.94 9.65
CA GLY A 445 -5.28 17.37 9.67
C GLY A 445 -5.78 18.16 10.88
N GLY A 446 -5.85 17.53 12.06
CA GLY A 446 -6.31 18.19 13.30
C GLY A 446 -7.81 18.49 13.33
N LEU A 447 -8.63 17.78 12.54
CA LEU A 447 -10.10 17.92 12.60
C LEU A 447 -10.62 17.53 13.97
N ALA A 448 -10.12 16.43 14.55
CA ALA A 448 -10.46 16.01 15.90
C ALA A 448 -10.10 17.10 16.93
N ASP A 449 -8.89 17.67 16.83
CA ASP A 449 -8.44 18.74 17.74
C ASP A 449 -9.29 20.01 17.62
N ARG A 450 -9.66 20.41 16.39
CA ARG A 450 -10.57 21.55 16.16
C ARG A 450 -11.95 21.30 16.75
N VAL A 451 -12.53 20.13 16.46
CA VAL A 451 -13.85 19.76 17.00
C VAL A 451 -13.80 19.72 18.52
N ALA A 452 -12.75 19.14 19.11
CA ALA A 452 -12.55 19.11 20.54
C ALA A 452 -12.48 20.52 21.14
N ALA A 453 -11.68 21.41 20.55
CA ALA A 453 -11.61 22.81 20.97
C ALA A 453 -12.97 23.53 20.87
N GLU A 454 -13.72 23.31 19.78
CA GLU A 454 -15.06 23.89 19.58
C GLU A 454 -16.08 23.41 20.62
N VAL A 455 -15.96 22.17 21.11
CA VAL A 455 -16.86 21.61 22.13
C VAL A 455 -16.29 21.69 23.56
N GLY A 456 -15.16 22.39 23.76
CA GLY A 456 -14.54 22.58 25.07
C GLY A 456 -13.86 21.34 25.65
N VAL A 457 -13.53 20.36 24.81
CA VAL A 457 -12.75 19.16 25.18
C VAL A 457 -11.28 19.39 24.85
N ASN A 458 -10.38 19.11 25.79
CA ASN A 458 -8.95 19.10 25.54
C ASN A 458 -8.54 17.66 25.19
N LEU A 459 -8.11 17.44 23.95
CA LEU A 459 -7.51 16.17 23.50
C LEU A 459 -6.03 16.11 23.86
#